data_AF-A0A6A5G4B5-F1
#
_entry.id   AF-A0A6A5G4B5-F1
#
_cell.length_a   1.000
_cell.length_b   1.000
_cell.length_c   1.000
_cell.angle_alpha   90.00
_cell.angle_beta   90.00
_cell.angle_gamma   90.00
#
_symmetry.space_group_name_H-M   'P 1'
#
loop_
_entity.id
_entity.type
_entity.pdbx_description
1 polymer ?
#
loop_
_entity_poly.entity_id
_entity_poly.type
_entity_poly.pdbx_seq_one_letter_code
_entity_poly.pdbx_strand_id
1 'polypeptide(L)'
;MANITTRRKSDVFNSLKFRDSLRYIPMPLAKMPKTFGITEMKKGYYPYYFNHPENYGKNLIGLPVKHFYDPSHMKPEALAEFERWYNEHELEPFDADQELLSYCQSDVEILTAGLSEYIKICKKLFNSWNSVMSSCTIAGFVKHILKFEHFGKGDLGIIPENGFPERNNSVFAIKMLMWICHTLLSTLENDLSITSFFYTCDNICKIEECL
;
A
#
# COMPACT_ATOMS: atom_id res chain seq x y z
N MET A 1 13.98 28.31 -13.24
CA MET A 1 12.86 27.36 -13.08
C MET A 1 12.87 26.40 -14.27
N ALA A 2 12.99 25.09 -14.03
CA ALA A 2 12.94 24.11 -15.11
C ALA A 2 11.51 24.03 -15.66
N ASN A 3 11.34 24.34 -16.94
CA ASN A 3 10.05 24.30 -17.63
C ASN A 3 9.68 22.84 -17.94
N ILE A 4 8.83 22.24 -17.10
CA ILE A 4 8.46 20.80 -17.16
C ILE A 4 7.49 20.53 -18.33
N THR A 5 6.88 21.56 -18.92
CA THR A 5 5.87 21.43 -19.98
C THR A 5 6.46 21.28 -21.38
N THR A 6 7.74 21.56 -21.58
CA THR A 6 8.39 21.38 -22.89
C THR A 6 8.85 19.93 -23.06
N ARG A 7 8.07 19.13 -23.80
CA ARG A 7 8.51 17.82 -24.29
C ARG A 7 9.85 17.98 -25.04
N ARG A 8 10.95 17.58 -24.43
CA ARG A 8 12.26 17.52 -25.10
C ARG A 8 12.18 16.42 -26.18
N LYS A 9 12.07 16.83 -27.45
CA LYS A 9 12.15 15.95 -28.63
C LYS A 9 13.59 15.47 -28.85
N SER A 10 14.07 14.63 -27.95
CA SER A 10 15.27 13.82 -28.18
C SER A 10 15.08 12.52 -27.39
N ASP A 11 14.17 11.68 -27.87
CA ASP A 11 13.86 10.38 -27.27
C ASP A 11 15.00 9.38 -27.54
N VAL A 12 16.11 9.57 -26.84
CA VAL A 12 16.88 8.44 -26.33
C VAL A 12 16.14 8.01 -25.06
N PHE A 13 15.43 6.89 -25.12
CA PHE A 13 14.56 6.30 -24.08
C PHE A 13 14.89 6.74 -22.64
N ASN A 14 14.32 7.86 -22.21
CA ASN A 14 14.38 8.26 -20.81
C ASN A 14 13.07 7.78 -20.18
N SER A 15 13.04 6.53 -19.69
CA SER A 15 11.81 5.94 -19.12
C SER A 15 11.52 6.54 -17.73
N LEU A 16 11.13 7.81 -17.68
CA LEU A 16 10.70 8.45 -16.45
C LEU A 16 9.39 7.81 -15.99
N LYS A 17 9.39 7.20 -14.80
CA LYS A 17 8.20 6.59 -14.20
C LYS A 17 7.76 7.39 -12.99
N PHE A 18 6.58 7.96 -13.05
CA PHE A 18 5.93 8.55 -11.89
C PHE A 18 5.29 7.45 -11.05
N ARG A 19 5.56 7.48 -9.75
CA ARG A 19 5.03 6.53 -8.77
C ARG A 19 4.34 7.30 -7.65
N ASP A 20 3.26 6.72 -7.16
CA ASP A 20 2.49 7.27 -6.06
C ASP A 20 2.96 6.62 -4.75
N SER A 21 3.54 7.43 -3.85
CA SER A 21 4.01 6.99 -2.53
C SER A 21 2.88 6.47 -1.65
N LEU A 22 1.65 6.99 -1.82
CA LEU A 22 0.49 6.61 -1.03
C LEU A 22 0.07 5.15 -1.27
N ARG A 23 0.41 4.59 -2.45
CA ARG A 23 0.20 3.16 -2.77
C ARG A 23 1.10 2.21 -1.99
N TYR A 24 2.15 2.73 -1.36
CA TYR A 24 3.06 1.98 -0.51
C TYR A 24 2.89 2.33 0.97
N ILE A 25 2.70 3.61 1.27
CA ILE A 25 2.62 4.15 2.62
C ILE A 25 1.28 4.89 2.76
N PRO A 26 0.17 4.17 3.06
CA PRO A 26 -1.17 4.75 3.12
C PRO A 26 -1.41 5.53 4.42
N MET A 27 -0.63 6.59 4.65
CA MET A 27 -0.77 7.47 5.81
C MET A 27 -0.54 8.94 5.43
N PRO A 28 -1.11 9.89 6.19
CA PRO A 28 -0.84 11.31 6.01
C PRO A 28 0.64 11.65 6.20
N LEU A 29 1.14 12.63 5.44
CA LEU A 29 2.53 13.08 5.49
C LEU A 29 2.94 13.52 6.91
N ALA A 30 2.06 14.23 7.62
CA ALA A 30 2.26 14.67 9.00
C ALA A 30 2.50 13.52 10.00
N LYS A 31 2.09 12.28 9.68
CA LYS A 31 2.35 11.11 10.54
C LYS A 31 3.65 10.40 10.21
N MET A 32 4.27 10.68 9.06
CA MET A 32 5.49 9.98 8.63
C MET A 32 6.67 10.20 9.58
N PRO A 33 6.96 11.43 10.08
CA PRO A 33 8.10 11.64 10.98
C PRO A 33 8.02 10.79 12.24
N LYS A 34 6.86 10.79 12.91
CA LYS A 34 6.61 9.96 14.09
C LYS A 34 6.67 8.46 13.79
N THR A 35 6.17 8.03 12.63
CA THR A 35 6.11 6.60 12.26
C THR A 35 7.48 6.02 11.94
N PHE A 36 8.33 6.78 11.25
CA PHE A 36 9.67 6.35 10.83
C PHE A 36 10.80 6.82 11.76
N GLY A 37 10.48 7.56 12.82
CA GLY A 37 11.48 8.11 13.75
C GLY A 37 12.36 9.17 13.11
N ILE A 38 11.83 9.92 12.13
CA ILE A 38 12.54 11.01 11.45
C ILE A 38 12.38 12.27 12.28
N THR A 39 13.48 12.99 12.52
CA THR A 39 13.44 14.29 13.18
C THR A 39 12.61 15.25 12.33
N GLU A 40 11.53 15.79 12.88
CA GLU A 40 10.68 16.77 12.19
C GLU A 40 11.49 18.02 11.83
N MET A 41 11.43 18.42 10.55
CA MET A 41 12.21 19.55 10.02
C MET A 41 11.46 20.89 10.03
N LYS A 42 10.13 20.93 10.15
CA LYS A 42 9.41 22.21 10.33
C LYS A 42 8.29 22.11 11.37
N LYS A 43 8.36 23.01 12.35
CA LYS A 43 7.42 23.23 13.45
C LYS A 43 6.54 24.43 13.07
N GLY A 44 5.34 24.20 12.54
CA GLY A 44 4.41 25.29 12.20
C GLY A 44 3.24 24.84 11.31
N TYR A 45 2.25 25.73 11.13
CA TYR A 45 1.08 25.50 10.29
C TYR A 45 1.13 26.36 9.02
N TYR A 46 0.64 25.83 7.90
CA TYR A 46 0.59 26.55 6.64
C TYR A 46 -0.84 27.04 6.32
N PRO A 47 -1.03 28.30 5.89
CA PRO A 47 -2.34 28.87 5.58
C PRO A 47 -2.81 28.45 4.18
N TYR A 48 -3.45 27.27 4.08
CA TYR A 48 -3.86 26.66 2.81
C TYR A 48 -4.70 27.57 1.90
N TYR A 49 -5.69 28.29 2.45
CA TYR A 49 -6.55 29.18 1.65
C TYR A 49 -5.86 30.50 1.30
N PHE A 50 -4.66 30.76 1.82
CA PHE A 50 -3.89 31.94 1.42
C PHE A 50 -3.17 31.71 0.08
N ASN A 51 -3.00 30.45 -0.34
CA ASN A 51 -2.36 30.05 -1.59
C ASN A 51 -3.26 30.34 -2.82
N HIS A 52 -3.45 31.62 -3.12
CA HIS A 52 -4.16 32.12 -4.30
C HIS A 52 -3.26 33.09 -5.07
N PRO A 53 -3.38 33.16 -6.42
CA PRO A 53 -2.57 34.05 -7.24
C PRO A 53 -2.59 35.52 -6.81
N GLU A 54 -3.70 35.96 -6.23
CA GLU A 54 -3.88 37.32 -5.71
C GLU A 54 -3.03 37.63 -4.47
N ASN A 55 -2.51 36.59 -3.82
CA ASN A 55 -1.72 36.67 -2.59
C ASN A 55 -0.22 36.40 -2.78
N TYR A 56 0.19 36.04 -4.00
CA TYR A 56 1.61 35.81 -4.30
C TYR A 56 2.39 37.13 -4.24
N GLY A 57 3.60 37.09 -3.69
CA GLY A 57 4.44 38.27 -3.44
C GLY A 57 3.92 39.21 -2.34
N LYS A 58 2.92 38.80 -1.53
CA LYS A 58 2.47 39.60 -0.38
C LYS A 58 3.35 39.34 0.84
N ASN A 59 3.73 40.44 1.48
CA ASN A 59 4.36 40.45 2.79
C ASN A 59 3.38 41.06 3.79
N LEU A 60 3.07 40.31 4.84
CA LEU A 60 2.19 40.73 5.92
C LEU A 60 3.03 41.04 7.16
N ILE A 61 2.57 41.99 7.96
CA ILE A 61 3.22 42.40 9.22
C ILE A 61 2.98 41.36 10.33
N GLY A 62 1.98 40.49 10.15
CA GLY A 62 1.62 39.38 11.05
C GLY A 62 1.14 38.16 10.25
N LEU A 63 0.80 37.08 10.93
CA LEU A 63 0.25 35.88 10.30
C LEU A 63 -1.09 36.17 9.59
N PRO A 64 -1.41 35.44 8.50
CA PRO A 64 -2.73 35.47 7.89
C PRO A 64 -3.84 35.17 8.91
N VAL A 65 -5.03 35.73 8.70
CA VAL A 65 -6.19 35.48 9.57
C VAL A 65 -6.44 33.97 9.73
N LYS A 66 -6.77 33.53 10.95
CA LYS A 66 -7.05 32.12 11.32
C LYS A 66 -7.89 31.34 10.29
N HIS A 67 -8.86 31.98 9.65
CA HIS A 67 -9.69 31.36 8.61
C HIS A 67 -8.86 30.71 7.48
N PHE A 68 -7.72 31.31 7.11
CA PHE A 68 -6.87 30.80 6.04
C PHE A 68 -6.19 29.45 6.33
N TYR A 69 -6.19 29.02 7.60
CA TYR A 69 -5.61 27.76 8.06
C TYR A 69 -6.62 26.61 8.15
N ASP A 70 -7.88 26.87 7.83
CA ASP A 70 -8.98 25.88 7.89
C ASP A 70 -9.15 25.20 9.28
N PRO A 71 -9.38 25.98 10.36
CA PRO A 71 -9.58 25.42 11.70
C PRO A 71 -10.82 24.51 11.81
N SER A 72 -11.80 24.67 10.90
CA SER A 72 -13.06 23.91 10.91
C SER A 72 -12.88 22.42 10.66
N HIS A 73 -11.86 22.02 9.89
CA HIS A 73 -11.56 20.62 9.59
C HIS A 73 -10.52 20.01 10.52
N MET A 74 -9.99 20.79 11.48
CA MET A 74 -9.07 20.27 12.49
C MET A 74 -9.81 19.46 13.55
N LYS A 75 -9.15 18.42 14.07
CA LYS A 75 -9.64 17.69 15.25
C LYS A 75 -9.52 18.57 16.50
N PRO A 76 -10.34 18.37 17.54
CA PRO A 76 -10.32 19.19 18.75
C PRO A 76 -8.92 19.33 19.38
N GLU A 77 -8.14 18.24 19.42
CA GLU A 77 -6.79 18.25 19.99
C GLU A 77 -5.82 19.07 19.13
N ALA A 78 -5.88 18.91 17.82
CA ALA A 78 -5.04 19.65 16.87
C ALA A 78 -5.42 21.14 16.81
N LEU A 79 -6.72 21.44 16.94
CA LEU A 79 -7.22 22.81 16.99
C LEU A 79 -6.69 23.56 18.22
N ALA A 80 -6.69 22.94 19.40
CA ALA A 80 -6.14 23.56 20.60
C ALA A 80 -4.63 23.84 20.49
N GLU A 81 -3.88 22.94 19.85
CA GLU A 81 -2.46 23.14 19.57
C GLU A 81 -2.24 24.26 18.54
N PHE A 82 -3.04 24.31 17.49
CA PHE A 82 -3.03 25.37 16.49
C PHE A 82 -3.34 26.74 17.12
N GLU A 83 -4.37 26.84 17.95
CA GLU A 83 -4.75 28.10 18.59
C GLU A 83 -3.64 28.64 19.50
N ARG A 84 -3.00 27.75 20.28
CA ARG A 84 -1.84 28.12 21.10
C ARG A 84 -0.70 28.63 20.23
N TRP A 85 -0.33 27.88 19.19
CA TRP A 85 0.74 28.27 18.27
C TRP A 85 0.43 29.61 17.58
N TYR A 86 -0.79 29.81 17.08
CA TYR A 86 -1.19 31.03 16.40
C TYR A 86 -1.10 32.25 17.32
N ASN A 87 -1.61 32.14 18.55
CA ASN A 87 -1.58 33.26 19.50
C ASN A 87 -0.15 33.63 19.91
N GLU A 88 0.79 32.67 19.91
CA GLU A 88 2.21 32.92 20.19
C GLU A 88 2.93 33.63 19.03
N HIS A 89 2.52 33.37 17.78
CA HIS A 89 3.24 33.83 16.57
C HIS A 89 2.44 34.87 15.76
N GLU A 90 1.32 35.38 16.27
CA GLU A 90 0.38 36.25 15.52
C GLU A 90 1.04 37.49 14.91
N LEU A 91 2.02 38.07 15.60
CA LEU A 91 2.74 39.28 15.20
C LEU A 91 4.01 38.99 14.38
N GLU A 92 4.27 37.73 14.02
CA GLU A 92 5.43 37.39 13.19
C GLU A 92 5.20 37.79 11.73
N PRO A 93 6.18 38.44 11.09
CA PRO A 93 6.07 38.83 9.69
C PRO A 93 5.93 37.59 8.81
N PHE A 94 4.99 37.64 7.88
CA PHE A 94 4.68 36.54 6.98
C PHE A 94 4.99 36.93 5.53
N ASP A 95 5.98 36.29 4.93
CA ASP A 95 6.29 36.36 3.50
C ASP A 95 5.66 35.15 2.80
N ALA A 96 4.67 35.41 1.95
CA ALA A 96 3.88 34.36 1.32
C ALA A 96 4.71 33.42 0.44
N ASP A 97 5.69 33.97 -0.29
CA ASP A 97 6.46 33.21 -1.26
C ASP A 97 7.55 32.38 -0.55
N GLN A 98 8.18 32.94 0.47
CA GLN A 98 9.15 32.22 1.32
C GLN A 98 8.48 31.11 2.12
N GLU A 99 7.31 31.36 2.70
CA GLU A 99 6.57 30.35 3.45
C GLU A 99 6.05 29.24 2.54
N LEU A 100 5.53 29.57 1.34
CA LEU A 100 5.14 28.56 0.36
C LEU A 100 6.33 27.70 -0.08
N LEU A 101 7.48 28.32 -0.39
CA LEU A 101 8.67 27.59 -0.82
C LEU A 101 9.16 26.64 0.29
N SER A 102 9.30 27.15 1.51
CA SER A 102 9.79 26.37 2.64
C SER A 102 8.81 25.26 3.06
N TYR A 103 7.50 25.49 2.96
CA TYR A 103 6.49 24.46 3.15
C TYR A 103 6.63 23.33 2.12
N CYS A 104 6.71 23.67 0.83
CA CYS A 104 6.88 22.69 -0.24
C CYS A 104 8.20 21.90 -0.12
N GLN A 105 9.30 22.58 0.24
CA GLN A 105 10.59 21.92 0.48
C GLN A 105 10.49 20.92 1.64
N SER A 106 9.92 21.34 2.77
CA SER A 106 9.72 20.48 3.93
C SER A 106 8.85 19.26 3.60
N ASP A 107 7.76 19.43 2.87
CA ASP A 107 6.87 18.33 2.48
C ASP A 107 7.61 17.29 1.61
N VAL A 108 8.42 17.76 0.64
CA VAL A 108 9.24 16.88 -0.22
C VAL A 108 10.34 16.19 0.59
N GLU A 109 10.98 16.87 1.53
CA GLU A 109 12.01 16.31 2.40
C GLU A 109 11.43 15.22 3.32
N ILE A 110 10.30 15.48 3.97
CA ILE A 110 9.60 14.51 4.81
C ILE A 110 9.20 13.29 3.98
N LEU A 111 8.64 13.50 2.79
CA LEU A 111 8.24 12.41 1.91
C LEU A 111 9.44 11.59 1.45
N THR A 112 10.55 12.24 1.11
CA THR A 112 11.79 11.59 0.65
C THR A 112 12.42 10.78 1.77
N ALA A 113 12.49 11.34 2.98
CA ALA A 113 13.00 10.66 4.17
C ALA A 113 12.13 9.46 4.54
N GLY A 114 10.80 9.64 4.60
CA GLY A 114 9.84 8.57 4.89
C GLY A 114 9.90 7.42 3.89
N LEU A 115 9.93 7.75 2.59
CA LEU A 115 10.05 6.74 1.54
C LEU A 115 11.40 6.01 1.59
N SER A 116 12.48 6.73 1.91
CA SER A 116 13.81 6.13 2.06
C SER A 116 13.87 5.14 3.21
N GLU A 117 13.32 5.49 4.37
CA GLU A 117 13.23 4.58 5.53
C GLU A 117 12.34 3.37 5.23
N TYR A 118 11.19 3.57 4.58
CA TYR A 118 10.34 2.47 4.13
C TYR A 118 11.08 1.50 3.19
N ILE A 119 11.86 2.01 2.22
CA ILE A 119 12.65 1.17 1.32
C ILE A 119 13.73 0.40 2.10
N LYS A 120 14.41 1.03 3.06
CA LYS A 120 15.39 0.35 3.93
C LYS A 120 14.75 -0.79 4.72
N ILE A 121 13.56 -0.56 5.29
CA ILE A 121 12.79 -1.59 6.00
C ILE A 121 12.45 -2.75 5.06
N CYS A 122 11.93 -2.47 3.86
CA CYS A 122 11.61 -3.51 2.88
C CYS A 122 12.84 -4.35 2.51
N LYS A 123 13.97 -3.70 2.24
CA LYS A 123 15.22 -4.40 1.91
C LYS A 123 15.72 -5.28 3.05
N LYS A 124 15.61 -4.80 4.30
CA LYS A 124 16.03 -5.54 5.49
C LYS A 124 15.15 -6.78 5.73
N LEU A 125 13.85 -6.68 5.46
CA LEU A 125 12.90 -7.76 5.71
C LEU A 125 12.85 -8.81 4.59
N PHE A 126 12.96 -8.40 3.34
CA PHE A 126 12.67 -9.24 2.17
C PHE A 126 13.88 -9.34 1.24
N ASN A 127 14.90 -10.08 1.65
CA ASN A 127 16.12 -10.41 0.88
C ASN A 127 16.66 -9.29 -0.03
N SER A 128 16.72 -8.06 0.47
CA SER A 128 17.17 -6.86 -0.27
C SER A 128 16.32 -6.41 -1.47
N TRP A 129 15.06 -6.86 -1.59
CA TRP A 129 14.13 -6.39 -2.61
C TRP A 129 13.71 -4.93 -2.39
N ASN A 130 13.57 -4.20 -3.49
CA ASN A 130 13.06 -2.84 -3.49
C ASN A 130 11.60 -2.81 -3.93
N SER A 131 10.71 -2.46 -3.00
CA SER A 131 9.27 -2.42 -3.21
C SER A 131 8.81 -1.49 -4.34
N VAL A 132 9.48 -0.35 -4.52
CA VAL A 132 9.16 0.66 -5.53
C VAL A 132 9.56 0.21 -6.95
N MET A 133 10.56 -0.67 -7.04
CA MET A 133 11.04 -1.21 -8.32
C MET A 133 10.25 -2.46 -8.74
N SER A 134 9.91 -3.33 -7.79
CA SER A 134 9.27 -4.61 -8.08
C SER A 134 7.78 -4.50 -8.43
N SER A 135 7.09 -3.45 -7.97
CA SER A 135 5.65 -3.32 -8.17
C SER A 135 5.19 -1.87 -8.21
N CYS A 136 3.86 -1.63 -8.27
CA CYS A 136 3.26 -0.30 -8.19
C CYS A 136 2.56 -0.04 -6.85
N THR A 137 2.38 -1.08 -6.01
CA THR A 137 1.58 -1.03 -4.77
C THR A 137 2.16 -1.99 -3.75
N ILE A 138 1.92 -1.74 -2.45
CA ILE A 138 2.36 -2.66 -1.39
C ILE A 138 1.85 -4.10 -1.60
N ALA A 139 0.60 -4.28 -2.01
CA ALA A 139 0.04 -5.61 -2.28
C ALA A 139 0.73 -6.32 -3.45
N GLY A 140 1.07 -5.58 -4.51
CA GLY A 140 1.86 -6.10 -5.62
C GLY A 140 3.27 -6.52 -5.17
N PHE A 141 3.88 -5.76 -4.26
CA PHE A 141 5.18 -6.10 -3.69
C PHE A 141 5.10 -7.37 -2.82
N VAL A 142 4.10 -7.49 -1.95
CA VAL A 142 3.89 -8.71 -1.14
C VAL A 142 3.66 -9.92 -2.04
N LYS A 143 2.84 -9.80 -3.09
CA LYS A 143 2.66 -10.87 -4.09
C LYS A 143 3.98 -11.27 -4.76
N HIS A 144 4.83 -10.29 -5.08
CA HIS A 144 6.14 -10.54 -5.66
C HIS A 144 7.02 -11.35 -4.69
N ILE A 145 7.12 -10.92 -3.44
CA ILE A 145 7.89 -11.64 -2.41
C ILE A 145 7.36 -13.06 -2.20
N LEU A 146 6.04 -13.23 -2.06
CA LEU A 146 5.44 -14.54 -1.89
C LEU A 146 5.81 -15.48 -3.04
N LYS A 147 5.72 -14.99 -4.28
CA LYS A 147 6.05 -15.77 -5.47
C LYS A 147 7.53 -16.17 -5.56
N PHE A 148 8.45 -15.30 -5.17
CA PHE A 148 9.89 -15.52 -5.40
C PHE A 148 10.64 -16.08 -4.19
N GLU A 149 10.12 -15.89 -2.96
CA GLU A 149 10.79 -16.34 -1.74
C GLU A 149 10.04 -17.44 -1.00
N HIS A 150 8.71 -17.42 -1.02
CA HIS A 150 7.91 -18.28 -0.14
C HIS A 150 7.26 -19.46 -0.87
N PHE A 151 6.90 -19.30 -2.15
CA PHE A 151 6.27 -20.37 -2.94
C PHE A 151 7.29 -21.15 -3.76
N GLY A 152 7.36 -22.45 -3.48
CA GLY A 152 8.03 -23.46 -4.30
C GLY A 152 7.13 -24.06 -5.37
N LYS A 153 7.69 -24.99 -6.14
CA LYS A 153 6.94 -25.73 -7.16
C LYS A 153 5.91 -26.65 -6.49
N GLY A 154 4.63 -26.36 -6.70
CA GLY A 154 3.51 -27.14 -6.14
C GLY A 154 2.75 -26.42 -5.02
N ASP A 155 3.28 -25.33 -4.47
CA ASP A 155 2.65 -24.58 -3.38
C ASP A 155 1.46 -23.72 -3.84
N LEU A 156 1.48 -23.33 -5.12
CA LEU A 156 0.38 -22.60 -5.75
C LEU A 156 -0.53 -23.57 -6.49
N GLY A 157 -1.74 -23.74 -5.96
CA GLY A 157 -2.82 -24.41 -6.67
C GLY A 157 -3.18 -23.65 -7.96
N ILE A 158 -3.33 -24.37 -9.07
CA ILE A 158 -3.77 -23.79 -10.33
C ILE A 158 -5.25 -23.42 -10.17
N ILE A 159 -5.55 -22.12 -10.17
CA ILE A 159 -6.93 -21.64 -10.19
C ILE A 159 -7.34 -21.52 -11.67
N PRO A 160 -8.36 -22.25 -12.13
CA PRO A 160 -8.87 -22.09 -13.50
C PRO A 160 -9.49 -20.70 -13.70
N GLU A 161 -9.49 -20.20 -14.94
CA GLU A 161 -9.91 -18.81 -15.28
C GLU A 161 -11.33 -18.46 -14.81
N ASN A 162 -12.21 -19.45 -14.65
CA ASN A 162 -13.59 -19.29 -14.20
C ASN A 162 -13.78 -19.47 -12.69
N GLY A 163 -12.69 -19.47 -11.90
CA GLY A 163 -12.71 -19.79 -10.48
C GLY A 163 -13.04 -21.26 -10.21
N PHE A 164 -13.13 -21.64 -8.93
CA PHE A 164 -13.71 -22.93 -8.58
C PHE A 164 -15.24 -22.77 -8.66
N PRO A 165 -15.92 -23.32 -9.69
CA PRO A 165 -17.37 -23.27 -9.71
C PRO A 165 -17.90 -23.95 -8.44
N GLU A 166 -18.91 -23.37 -7.80
CA GLU A 166 -19.63 -24.03 -6.73
C GLU A 166 -20.10 -25.40 -7.23
N ARG A 167 -19.42 -26.46 -6.78
CA ARG A 167 -19.68 -27.88 -7.05
C ARG A 167 -20.04 -28.24 -8.51
N ASN A 168 -19.19 -27.89 -9.47
CA ASN A 168 -19.23 -28.52 -10.81
C ASN A 168 -17.93 -29.30 -11.08
N ASN A 169 -17.65 -30.31 -10.26
CA ASN A 169 -16.69 -31.33 -10.67
C ASN A 169 -17.25 -32.04 -11.90
N SER A 170 -16.44 -32.24 -12.94
CA SER A 170 -16.91 -32.97 -14.12
C SER A 170 -17.27 -34.41 -13.70
N VAL A 171 -18.37 -34.95 -14.26
CA VAL A 171 -18.77 -36.35 -14.01
C VAL A 171 -17.61 -37.31 -14.32
N PHE A 172 -16.79 -36.97 -15.30
CA PHE A 172 -15.58 -37.73 -15.63
C PHE A 172 -14.53 -37.70 -14.51
N ALA A 173 -14.26 -36.54 -13.90
CA ALA A 173 -13.32 -36.43 -12.79
C ALA A 173 -13.81 -37.19 -11.55
N ILE A 174 -15.10 -37.15 -11.23
CA ILE A 174 -15.68 -37.94 -10.13
C ILE A 174 -15.55 -39.44 -10.42
N LYS A 175 -15.92 -39.89 -11.63
CA LYS A 175 -15.78 -41.30 -12.03
C LYS A 175 -14.32 -41.77 -11.99
N MET A 176 -13.37 -40.92 -12.39
CA MET A 176 -11.94 -41.23 -12.31
C MET A 176 -11.49 -41.35 -10.85
N LEU A 177 -11.90 -40.45 -9.97
CA LEU A 177 -11.59 -40.52 -8.54
C LEU A 177 -12.19 -41.76 -7.87
N MET A 178 -13.44 -42.13 -8.22
CA MET A 178 -14.08 -43.37 -7.77
C MET A 178 -13.33 -44.60 -8.26
N TRP A 179 -12.93 -44.63 -9.54
CA TRP A 179 -12.15 -45.73 -10.11
C TRP A 179 -10.76 -45.86 -9.45
N ILE A 180 -10.08 -44.73 -9.20
CA ILE A 180 -8.80 -44.69 -8.49
C ILE A 180 -8.99 -45.21 -7.05
N CYS A 181 -10.02 -44.77 -6.33
CA CYS A 181 -10.36 -45.28 -5.00
C CYS A 181 -10.63 -46.80 -5.03
N HIS A 182 -11.44 -47.28 -5.97
CA HIS A 182 -11.72 -48.71 -6.11
C HIS A 182 -10.47 -49.53 -6.43
N THR A 183 -9.62 -49.04 -7.34
CA THR A 183 -8.37 -49.71 -7.74
C THR A 183 -7.35 -49.71 -6.59
N LEU A 184 -7.27 -48.62 -5.82
CA LEU A 184 -6.44 -48.53 -4.61
C LEU A 184 -6.98 -49.40 -3.47
N LEU A 185 -8.31 -49.48 -3.29
CA LEU A 185 -8.96 -50.34 -2.30
C LEU A 185 -8.75 -51.82 -2.63
N SER A 186 -8.91 -52.22 -3.89
CA SER A 186 -8.66 -53.60 -4.33
C SER A 186 -7.18 -54.00 -4.29
N THR A 187 -6.25 -53.04 -4.35
CA THR A 187 -4.83 -53.30 -4.09
C THR A 187 -4.50 -53.35 -2.60
N LEU A 188 -5.18 -52.55 -1.76
CA LEU A 188 -5.00 -52.55 -0.30
C LEU A 188 -5.74 -53.69 0.42
N GLU A 189 -6.82 -54.24 -0.14
CA GLU A 189 -7.50 -55.45 0.39
C GLU A 189 -6.62 -56.71 0.28
N ASN A 190 -5.58 -56.68 -0.55
CA ASN A 190 -4.55 -57.73 -0.59
C ASN A 190 -3.46 -57.56 0.49
N ASP A 191 -3.43 -56.42 1.20
CA ASP A 191 -2.53 -56.14 2.33
C ASP A 191 -3.36 -55.62 3.52
N LEU A 192 -3.96 -56.56 4.26
CA LEU A 192 -4.70 -56.30 5.50
C LEU A 192 -3.89 -55.45 6.49
N SER A 193 -4.25 -54.17 6.67
CA SER A 193 -4.44 -53.49 7.97
C SER A 193 -4.55 -51.95 7.90
N ILE A 194 -5.59 -51.37 7.30
CA ILE A 194 -5.84 -49.91 7.48
C ILE A 194 -7.33 -49.62 7.68
N THR A 195 -7.77 -49.65 8.94
CA THR A 195 -9.13 -49.30 9.40
C THR A 195 -9.40 -47.78 9.43
N SER A 196 -8.48 -46.92 9.01
CA SER A 196 -8.67 -45.45 9.05
C SER A 196 -9.18 -44.83 7.74
N PHE A 197 -9.20 -45.57 6.63
CA PHE A 197 -9.64 -45.05 5.32
C PHE A 197 -11.15 -45.21 5.06
N PHE A 198 -11.82 -46.09 5.82
CA PHE A 198 -13.25 -46.39 5.63
C PHE A 198 -14.19 -45.22 6.00
N TYR A 199 -13.75 -44.31 6.88
CA TYR A 199 -14.59 -43.20 7.36
C TYR A 199 -14.89 -42.12 6.31
N THR A 200 -14.08 -42.01 5.26
CA THR A 200 -14.27 -41.01 4.19
C THR A 200 -15.05 -41.55 3.00
N CYS A 201 -14.94 -42.84 2.66
CA CYS A 201 -15.67 -43.44 1.54
C CYS A 201 -17.17 -43.64 1.84
N ASP A 202 -17.55 -44.02 3.05
CA ASP A 202 -18.98 -44.19 3.42
C ASP A 202 -19.77 -42.87 3.36
N ASN A 203 -19.10 -41.73 3.51
CA ASN A 203 -19.72 -40.41 3.37
C ASN A 203 -19.87 -39.95 1.91
N ILE A 204 -19.18 -40.60 0.97
CA ILE A 204 -19.31 -40.32 -0.47
C ILE A 204 -20.43 -41.17 -1.09
N CYS A 205 -20.56 -42.45 -0.70
CA CYS A 205 -21.63 -43.31 -1.19
C CYS A 205 -23.04 -42.86 -0.74
N LYS A 206 -23.16 -42.26 0.45
CA LYS A 206 -24.46 -41.72 0.92
C LYS A 206 -25.00 -40.52 0.12
N ILE A 207 -24.19 -39.92 -0.74
CA ILE A 207 -24.61 -38.79 -1.59
C ILE A 207 -25.45 -39.28 -2.78
N GLU A 208 -25.31 -40.54 -3.21
CA GLU A 208 -26.13 -41.11 -4.31
C GLU A 208 -27.60 -41.37 -3.90
N GLU A 209 -27.94 -41.46 -2.61
CA GLU A 209 -29.33 -41.63 -2.17
C GLU A 209 -30.11 -40.30 -2.04
N CYS A 210 -29.45 -39.14 -2.26
CA CYS A 210 -30.07 -37.81 -2.18
C CYS A 210 -30.15 -37.06 -3.52
N LEU A 211 -29.91 -37.74 -4.65
CA LEU A 211 -30.07 -37.19 -6.01
C LEU A 211 -31.24 -37.84 -6.75
#